data_AF-A0A969EEV4-F1
#
_entry.id   AF-A0A969EEV4-F1
#
_cell.length_a   1.000
_cell.length_b   1.000
_cell.length_c   1.000
_cell.angle_alpha   90.00
_cell.angle_beta   90.00
_cell.angle_gamma   90.00
#
_symmetry.space_group_name_H-M   'P 1'
#
loop_
_entity.id
_entity.type
_entity.pdbx_description
1 polymer ?
#
loop_
_entity_poly.entity_id
_entity_poly.type
_entity_poly.pdbx_seq_one_letter_code
_entity_poly.pdbx_strand_id
1 'polypeptide(L)'
;MHTSNTLLGTVRKFADRMDVRSSDVVFMPSPLAHQLGFAYGILLTQLMGIPLVLLDVWNPASAAELIERHRATFTFAATPFLADLAGFPGIAGAGSTLCGCS
;
A
#
# COMPACT_ATOMS: atom_id res chain seq x y z
N MET A 1 -11.46 17.57 9.18
CA MET A 1 -12.12 17.78 7.88
C MET A 1 -11.07 18.19 6.86
N HIS A 2 -10.99 17.48 5.73
CA HIS A 2 -10.08 17.83 4.62
C HIS A 2 -10.84 18.60 3.54
N THR A 3 -10.12 19.42 2.79
CA THR A 3 -10.57 19.95 1.49
C THR A 3 -9.79 19.24 0.39
N SER A 4 -10.24 19.37 -0.87
CA SER A 4 -9.50 18.82 -2.01
C SER A 4 -8.03 19.30 -2.03
N ASN A 5 -7.81 20.58 -1.73
CA ASN A 5 -6.47 21.18 -1.71
C ASN A 5 -5.57 20.59 -0.62
N THR A 6 -6.09 20.44 0.61
CA THR A 6 -5.27 19.89 1.70
C THR A 6 -5.01 18.40 1.53
N LEU A 7 -5.98 17.66 0.98
CA LEU A 7 -5.84 16.24 0.72
C LEU A 7 -4.85 15.94 -0.40
N LEU A 8 -5.06 16.51 -1.59
CA LEU A 8 -4.16 16.31 -2.74
C LEU A 8 -2.76 16.87 -2.47
N GLY A 9 -2.67 18.02 -1.80
CA GLY A 9 -1.37 18.58 -1.39
C GLY A 9 -0.61 17.65 -0.45
N THR A 10 -1.31 16.95 0.46
CA THR A 10 -0.69 15.96 1.36
C THR A 10 -0.22 14.74 0.57
N VAL A 11 -1.08 14.17 -0.26
CA VAL A 11 -0.76 12.99 -1.08
C VAL A 11 0.40 13.27 -2.03
N ARG A 12 0.45 14.46 -2.64
CA ARG A 12 1.55 14.84 -3.54
C ARG A 12 2.89 14.93 -2.80
N LYS A 13 2.93 15.65 -1.68
CA LYS A 13 4.15 15.75 -0.86
C LYS A 13 4.60 14.39 -0.34
N PHE A 14 3.65 13.53 -0.03
CA PHE A 14 3.91 12.17 0.37
C PHE A 14 4.58 11.37 -0.76
N ALA A 15 4.03 11.43 -1.99
CA ALA A 15 4.59 10.76 -3.16
C ALA A 15 6.02 11.23 -3.45
N ASP A 16 6.27 12.54 -3.40
CA ASP A 16 7.60 13.13 -3.59
C ASP A 16 8.58 12.66 -2.49
N ARG A 17 8.12 12.52 -1.24
CA ARG A 17 8.98 12.15 -0.11
C ARG A 17 9.32 10.67 -0.05
N MET A 18 8.40 9.80 -0.48
CA MET A 18 8.64 8.36 -0.56
C MET A 18 9.24 7.94 -1.90
N ASP A 19 9.58 8.90 -2.77
CA ASP A 19 10.08 8.67 -4.13
C ASP A 19 9.20 7.67 -4.91
N VAL A 20 7.88 7.87 -4.87
CA VAL A 20 6.94 6.99 -5.59
C VAL A 20 7.17 7.17 -7.08
N ARG A 21 7.46 6.06 -7.76
CA ARG A 21 7.80 6.01 -9.19
C ARG A 21 6.64 5.44 -9.99
N SER A 22 6.64 5.69 -11.29
CA SER A 22 5.66 5.12 -12.22
C SER A 22 5.74 3.58 -12.33
N SER A 23 6.80 2.97 -11.82
CA SER A 23 6.99 1.52 -11.75
C SER A 23 6.38 0.88 -10.50
N ASP A 24 5.91 1.69 -9.53
CA ASP A 24 5.41 1.17 -8.27
C ASP A 24 4.04 0.51 -8.41
N VAL A 25 3.77 -0.45 -7.53
CA VAL A 25 2.50 -1.15 -7.42
C VAL A 25 2.08 -1.12 -5.96
N VAL A 26 0.94 -0.47 -5.68
CA VAL A 26 0.44 -0.32 -4.31
C VAL A 26 -0.47 -1.50 -3.98
N PHE A 27 -0.14 -2.22 -2.91
CA PHE A 27 -1.06 -3.15 -2.25
C PHE A 27 -1.74 -2.44 -1.07
N MET A 28 -3.08 -2.45 -1.04
CA MET A 28 -3.85 -1.81 0.01
C MET A 28 -4.83 -2.80 0.64
N PRO A 29 -4.47 -3.43 1.78
CA PRO A 29 -5.38 -4.29 2.53
C PRO A 29 -6.34 -3.50 3.44
N SER A 30 -6.16 -2.19 3.55
CA SER A 30 -6.98 -1.35 4.43
C SER A 30 -8.29 -0.93 3.76
N PRO A 31 -9.42 -0.84 4.50
CA PRO A 31 -10.70 -0.38 3.94
C PRO A 31 -10.59 0.98 3.25
N LEU A 32 -11.09 1.07 2.02
CA LEU A 32 -11.03 2.30 1.21
C LEU A 32 -11.93 3.42 1.73
N ALA A 33 -12.94 3.09 2.54
CA ALA A 33 -13.82 4.07 3.18
C ALA A 33 -13.15 4.80 4.36
N HIS A 34 -11.97 4.34 4.81
CA HIS A 34 -11.18 5.00 5.84
C HIS A 34 -10.09 5.89 5.22
N GLN A 35 -9.67 6.94 5.93
CA GLN A 35 -8.74 7.96 5.42
C GLN A 35 -7.48 7.38 4.77
N LEU A 36 -6.84 6.39 5.41
CA LEU A 36 -5.61 5.78 4.91
C LEU A 36 -5.83 5.08 3.56
N GLY A 37 -6.88 4.26 3.45
CA GLY A 37 -7.21 3.54 2.21
C GLY A 37 -7.65 4.50 1.11
N PHE A 38 -8.41 5.55 1.45
CA PHE A 38 -8.81 6.56 0.49
C PHE A 38 -7.62 7.37 -0.04
N ALA A 39 -6.80 7.93 0.85
CA ALA A 39 -5.70 8.82 0.47
C ALA A 39 -4.55 8.09 -0.22
N TYR A 40 -4.10 6.95 0.33
CA TYR A 40 -2.91 6.25 -0.17
C TYR A 40 -3.21 5.03 -1.02
N GLY A 41 -4.44 4.50 -0.93
CA GLY A 41 -4.92 3.48 -1.85
C GLY A 41 -5.43 4.13 -3.13
N ILE A 42 -6.48 4.95 -3.05
CA ILE A 42 -7.13 5.52 -4.24
C ILE A 42 -6.41 6.77 -4.75
N LEU A 43 -6.30 7.83 -3.94
CA LEU A 43 -5.85 9.12 -4.47
C LEU A 43 -4.37 9.11 -4.89
N LEU A 44 -3.50 8.45 -4.14
CA LEU A 44 -2.09 8.32 -4.50
C LEU A 44 -1.92 7.59 -5.84
N THR A 45 -2.58 6.45 -6.00
CA THR A 45 -2.44 5.63 -7.22
C THR A 45 -3.04 6.33 -8.43
N GLN A 46 -4.18 7.00 -8.26
CA GLN A 46 -4.78 7.84 -9.29
C GLN A 46 -3.88 9.02 -9.68
N LEU A 47 -3.29 9.71 -8.69
CA LEU A 47 -2.42 10.87 -8.91
C LEU A 47 -1.12 10.49 -9.64
N MET A 48 -0.55 9.33 -9.29
CA MET A 48 0.72 8.86 -9.86
C MET A 48 0.54 8.01 -11.12
N GLY A 49 -0.69 7.58 -11.43
CA GLY A 49 -0.99 6.71 -12.57
C GLY A 49 -0.44 5.29 -12.40
N ILE A 50 -0.41 4.78 -11.16
CA ILE A 50 0.18 3.48 -10.82
C ILE A 50 -0.88 2.45 -10.40
N PRO A 51 -0.61 1.14 -10.50
CA PRO A 51 -1.59 0.12 -10.15
C PRO A 51 -1.92 0.07 -8.64
N LEU A 52 -3.19 -0.21 -8.35
CA LEU A 52 -3.72 -0.50 -7.02
C LEU A 52 -4.20 -1.95 -6.95
N VAL A 53 -3.63 -2.74 -6.05
CA VAL A 53 -4.03 -4.11 -5.73
C VAL A 53 -4.82 -4.08 -4.43
N LEU A 54 -6.03 -4.66 -4.46
CA LEU A 54 -6.97 -4.66 -3.34
C LEU A 54 -7.21 -6.08 -2.83
N LEU A 55 -7.55 -6.17 -1.55
CA LEU A 55 -8.05 -7.38 -0.90
C LEU A 55 -9.35 -7.03 -0.17
N ASP A 56 -10.42 -7.77 -0.47
CA ASP A 56 -11.76 -7.52 0.09
C ASP A 56 -11.83 -7.87 1.58
N VAL A 57 -11.42 -9.10 1.92
CA VAL A 57 -11.38 -9.61 3.29
C VAL A 57 -9.96 -10.03 3.64
N TRP A 58 -9.46 -9.57 4.79
CA TRP A 58 -8.11 -9.89 5.24
C TRP A 58 -7.90 -11.40 5.40
N ASN A 59 -6.90 -11.92 4.68
CA ASN A 59 -6.37 -13.26 4.81
C ASN A 59 -4.87 -13.21 4.51
N PRO A 60 -3.98 -13.61 5.43
CA PRO A 60 -2.52 -13.50 5.23
C PRO A 60 -2.00 -14.29 4.03
N ALA A 61 -2.59 -15.46 3.74
CA ALA A 61 -2.17 -16.28 2.60
C ALA A 61 -2.56 -15.63 1.27
N SER A 62 -3.80 -15.12 1.16
CA SER A 62 -4.25 -14.38 -0.02
C SER A 62 -3.50 -13.07 -0.20
N ALA A 63 -3.17 -12.37 0.89
CA ALA A 63 -2.33 -11.17 0.85
C ALA A 63 -0.94 -11.47 0.29
N ALA A 64 -0.28 -12.53 0.79
CA ALA A 64 1.02 -12.97 0.29
C ALA A 64 0.96 -13.35 -1.21
N GLU A 65 -0.06 -14.11 -1.61
CA GLU A 65 -0.26 -14.49 -3.01
C GLU A 65 -0.45 -13.27 -3.93
N LEU A 66 -1.26 -12.30 -3.51
CA LEU A 66 -1.49 -11.08 -4.29
C LEU A 66 -0.22 -10.21 -4.39
N ILE A 67 0.52 -10.07 -3.29
CA ILE A 67 1.79 -9.33 -3.26
C ILE A 67 2.77 -9.95 -4.26
N GLU A 68 2.95 -11.27 -4.24
CA GLU A 68 3.85 -11.99 -5.15
C GLU A 68 3.37 -11.92 -6.60
N ARG A 69 2.09 -12.23 -6.85
CA ARG A 69 1.49 -12.27 -8.19
C ARG A 69 1.59 -10.91 -8.89
N HIS A 70 1.33 -9.84 -8.17
CA HIS A 70 1.31 -8.48 -8.74
C HIS A 70 2.61 -7.71 -8.51
N ARG A 71 3.60 -8.34 -7.86
CA ARG A 71 4.89 -7.73 -7.49
C ARG A 71 4.70 -6.39 -6.78
N ALA A 72 3.83 -6.37 -5.77
CA ALA A 72 3.54 -5.14 -5.03
C ALA A 72 4.84 -4.57 -4.42
N THR A 73 5.15 -3.32 -4.73
CA THR A 73 6.38 -2.65 -4.28
C THR A 73 6.14 -1.80 -3.04
N PHE A 74 4.88 -1.48 -2.75
CA PHE A 74 4.52 -0.54 -1.71
C PHE A 74 3.22 -0.95 -1.02
N THR A 75 3.13 -0.80 0.30
CA THR A 75 1.91 -1.10 1.07
C THR A 75 1.73 -0.19 2.27
N PHE A 76 0.48 0.10 2.59
CA PHE A 76 0.08 0.68 3.86
C PHE A 76 -0.96 -0.18 4.53
N ALA A 77 -0.64 -0.60 5.75
CA ALA A 77 -1.50 -1.48 6.51
C ALA A 77 -1.37 -1.15 8.00
N ALA A 78 -2.45 -1.39 8.74
CA ALA A 78 -2.39 -1.32 10.20
C ALA A 78 -1.37 -2.35 10.72
N THR A 79 -0.76 -2.06 11.87
CA THR A 79 0.27 -2.92 12.47
C THR A 79 -0.15 -4.39 12.64
N PRO A 80 -1.43 -4.75 12.92
CA PRO A 80 -1.84 -6.15 12.97
C PRO A 80 -1.69 -6.88 11.63
N PHE A 81 -2.05 -6.23 10.51
CA PHE A 81 -1.90 -6.83 9.19
C PHE A 81 -0.43 -7.10 8.84
N LEU A 82 0.46 -6.16 9.16
CA LEU A 82 1.89 -6.34 8.94
C LEU A 82 2.48 -7.43 9.84
N ALA A 83 2.03 -7.52 11.10
CA ALA A 83 2.46 -8.58 12.01
C ALA A 83 2.01 -9.97 11.54
N ASP A 84 0.74 -10.11 11.14
CA ASP A 84 0.19 -11.33 10.56
C ASP A 84 0.97 -11.75 9.31
N LEU A 85 1.29 -10.79 8.44
CA LEU A 85 2.00 -11.01 7.20
C LEU A 85 3.47 -11.41 7.44
N ALA A 86 4.16 -10.74 8.37
CA ALA A 86 5.55 -11.05 8.74
C ALA A 86 5.68 -12.41 9.43
N GLY A 87 4.66 -12.81 10.20
CA GLY A 87 4.57 -14.14 10.81
C GLY A 87 4.13 -15.24 9.84
N PHE A 88 3.69 -14.89 8.63
CA PHE A 88 3.18 -15.87 7.67
C PHE A 88 4.34 -16.67 7.04
N PRO A 89 4.35 -18.01 7.15
CA PRO A 89 5.46 -18.85 6.66
C PRO A 89 5.81 -18.66 5.18
N GLY A 90 4.84 -18.25 4.35
CA GLY A 90 5.05 -18.00 2.92
C GLY A 90 5.86 -16.74 2.59
N ILE A 91 6.09 -15.84 3.55
CA ILE A 91 6.81 -14.56 3.34
C ILE A 91 8.22 -14.56 3.94
N ALA A 92 8.52 -15.46 4.88
CA ALA A 92 9.86 -15.55 5.50
C ALA A 92 11.02 -15.84 4.50
N GLY A 93 10.72 -16.12 3.23
CA GLY A 93 11.69 -16.28 2.14
C GLY A 93 11.85 -15.07 1.19
N ALA A 94 11.00 -14.05 1.26
CA ALA A 94 10.99 -12.90 0.36
C ALA A 94 11.53 -11.64 1.08
N GLY A 95 12.79 -11.29 0.80
CA GLY A 95 13.53 -10.23 1.50
C GLY A 95 12.87 -8.84 1.46
N SER A 96 12.62 -8.29 2.65
CA SER A 96 12.91 -6.92 3.13
C SER A 96 12.49 -5.66 2.34
N THR A 97 11.78 -5.68 1.22
CA THR A 97 11.42 -4.43 0.49
C THR A 97 10.10 -3.76 0.91
N LEU A 98 9.30 -4.34 1.80
CA LEU A 98 7.99 -3.79 2.17
C LEU A 98 8.05 -2.60 3.16
N CYS A 99 9.23 -2.21 3.62
CA CYS A 99 9.41 -1.02 4.46
C CYS A 99 10.41 -0.09 3.79
N GLY A 100 9.89 0.82 2.96
CA GLY A 100 10.68 1.84 2.27
C GLY A 100 11.31 2.83 3.25
N CYS A 101 12.56 2.54 3.64
CA CYS A 101 13.58 3.51 4.02
C CYS A 101 14.89 3.02 3.40
N SER A 102 15.28 3.59 2.28
CA SER A 102 16.66 3.57 1.76
C SER A 102 17.23 4.97 1.86
#